data_AF-S5MRV8-F1
#
_entry.id   AF-S5MRV8-F1
#
_cell.length_a   1.000
_cell.length_b   1.000
_cell.length_c   1.000
_cell.angle_alpha   90.00
_cell.angle_beta   90.00
_cell.angle_gamma   90.00
#
_symmetry.space_group_name_H-M   'P 1'
#
loop_
_entity.id
_entity.type
_entity.pdbx_description
1 polymer ?
#
loop_
_entity_poly.entity_id
_entity_poly.type
_entity_poly.pdbx_seq_one_letter_code
_entity_poly.pdbx_strand_id
1 'polypeptide(L)'
;AIMASVYLVLGTLLGVYIASELAFPFLNDLGTDLPYFQFGRLRPLHTNTVIFAFGGSVLMASAFYIVQRTNQTRLWSNKMAWFTLWSWNAVIVLAVITLPLGLTQSKEYAELEWPIDILITLSWVTYLYNFIMTIHIRDRNKVPHVYVANWFFMGMMTMVTYLHVVNNLSVPVSAFKSYSIFSGVQDAMIQWWWGHNAVGFFLTAGFLGIMYYFVPKQAQRPIYSYRLSVIHFWALMFGYVWLGAHHLQYTALPDWAGSLGATISLAMIIPSWGGALNGILTLSGSWDRLREDYILRFLIMSLAFYAMSTFEGPVMAAKTVN
;
A
#
# COMPACT_ATOMS: atom_id res chain seq x y z
N ALA A 1 -2.64 -0.48 16.10
CA ALA A 1 -1.66 -1.40 16.73
C ALA A 1 -2.26 -2.79 16.88
N ILE A 2 -3.23 -3.00 17.77
CA ILE A 2 -3.81 -4.34 18.05
C ILE A 2 -4.29 -5.05 16.78
N MET A 3 -5.21 -4.45 16.03
CA MET A 3 -5.73 -5.09 14.80
C MET A 3 -4.64 -5.34 13.75
N ALA A 4 -3.68 -4.43 13.61
CA ALA A 4 -2.55 -4.64 12.71
C ALA A 4 -1.73 -5.89 13.10
N SER A 5 -1.44 -6.07 14.40
CA SER A 5 -0.74 -7.27 14.88
C SER A 5 -1.56 -8.55 14.66
N VAL A 6 -2.88 -8.51 14.90
CA VAL A 6 -3.78 -9.65 14.63
C VAL A 6 -3.74 -10.01 13.14
N TYR A 7 -3.89 -9.04 12.25
CA TYR A 7 -3.88 -9.28 10.81
C TYR A 7 -2.52 -9.67 10.26
N LEU A 8 -1.42 -9.23 10.88
CA LEU A 8 -0.08 -9.72 10.53
C LEU A 8 0.01 -11.23 10.76
N VAL A 9 -0.42 -11.70 11.93
CA VAL A 9 -0.40 -13.13 12.27
C VAL A 9 -1.34 -13.90 11.35
N LEU A 10 -2.59 -13.46 11.17
CA LEU A 10 -3.55 -14.16 10.30
C LEU A 10 -3.09 -14.18 8.84
N GLY A 11 -2.62 -13.04 8.31
CA GLY A 11 -2.18 -12.93 6.92
C GLY A 11 -0.95 -13.78 6.64
N THR A 12 0.03 -13.80 7.55
CA THR A 12 1.23 -14.63 7.40
C THR A 12 0.93 -16.12 7.58
N LEU A 13 0.04 -16.50 8.51
CA LEU A 13 -0.43 -17.88 8.65
C LEU A 13 -1.15 -18.36 7.39
N LEU A 14 -2.04 -17.55 6.81
CA LEU A 14 -2.65 -17.83 5.51
C LEU A 14 -1.60 -17.98 4.41
N GLY A 15 -0.56 -17.14 4.41
CA GLY A 15 0.55 -17.23 3.47
C GLY A 15 1.31 -18.55 3.58
N VAL A 16 1.63 -18.98 4.80
CA VAL A 16 2.28 -20.28 5.07
C VAL A 16 1.38 -21.44 4.65
N TYR A 17 0.07 -21.34 4.90
CA TYR A 17 -0.90 -22.36 4.51
C TYR A 17 -0.95 -22.52 2.98
N ILE A 18 -1.17 -21.44 2.24
CA ILE A 18 -1.26 -21.53 0.76
C ILE A 18 0.10 -21.85 0.12
N ALA A 19 1.22 -21.49 0.75
CA ALA A 19 2.53 -21.97 0.32
C ALA A 19 2.67 -23.49 0.53
N SER A 20 2.09 -24.02 1.61
CA SER A 20 2.07 -25.46 1.88
C SER A 20 1.18 -26.21 0.89
N GLU A 21 0.08 -25.62 0.41
CA GLU A 21 -0.75 -26.19 -0.67
C GLU A 21 0.03 -26.41 -1.97
N LEU A 22 0.95 -25.51 -2.30
CA LEU A 22 1.82 -25.63 -3.47
C LEU A 22 2.83 -26.80 -3.33
N ALA A 23 3.24 -27.11 -2.10
CA ALA A 23 4.15 -28.22 -1.81
C ALA A 23 3.41 -29.56 -1.61
N PHE A 24 2.21 -29.49 -1.03
CA PHE A 24 1.40 -30.64 -0.61
C PHE A 24 -0.04 -30.46 -1.11
N PRO A 25 -0.34 -30.87 -2.35
CA PRO A 25 -1.64 -30.57 -2.98
C PRO A 25 -2.87 -31.09 -2.24
N PHE A 26 -2.75 -32.13 -1.40
CA PHE A 26 -3.85 -32.66 -0.58
C PHE A 26 -4.41 -31.63 0.43
N LEU A 27 -3.66 -30.55 0.72
CA LEU A 27 -4.15 -29.46 1.58
C LEU A 27 -5.23 -28.59 0.90
N ASN A 28 -5.38 -28.66 -0.43
CA ASN A 28 -6.37 -27.85 -1.16
C ASN A 28 -7.83 -28.27 -0.89
N ASP A 29 -8.05 -29.51 -0.48
CA ASP A 29 -9.39 -30.04 -0.19
C ASP A 29 -9.48 -30.73 1.17
N LEU A 30 -8.35 -31.04 1.82
CA LEU A 30 -8.26 -31.81 3.06
C LEU A 30 -9.06 -33.13 3.01
N GLY A 31 -9.24 -33.70 1.81
CA GLY A 31 -10.08 -34.88 1.58
C GLY A 31 -11.59 -34.65 1.77
N THR A 32 -12.05 -33.39 1.74
CA THR A 32 -13.46 -33.01 1.97
C THR A 32 -14.21 -32.59 0.69
N ASP A 33 -13.52 -32.47 -0.45
CA ASP A 33 -14.03 -31.91 -1.72
C ASP A 33 -14.66 -30.51 -1.59
N LEU A 34 -14.44 -29.80 -0.47
CA LEU A 34 -14.98 -28.47 -0.24
C LEU A 34 -14.15 -27.41 -0.99
N PRO A 35 -14.80 -26.46 -1.68
CA PRO A 35 -14.07 -25.50 -2.52
C PRO A 35 -13.44 -24.35 -1.73
N TYR A 36 -13.75 -24.21 -0.43
CA TYR A 36 -13.37 -23.05 0.39
C TYR A 36 -11.87 -23.00 0.71
N PHE A 37 -11.23 -24.17 0.78
CA PHE A 37 -9.82 -24.31 1.13
C PHE A 37 -8.93 -24.43 -0.10
N GLN A 38 -9.43 -24.16 -1.30
CA GLN A 38 -8.60 -24.26 -2.49
C GLN A 38 -7.67 -23.06 -2.61
N PHE A 39 -6.43 -23.30 -3.07
CA PHE A 39 -5.42 -22.26 -3.30
C PHE A 39 -5.96 -21.08 -4.11
N GLY A 40 -6.75 -21.34 -5.16
CA GLY A 40 -7.34 -20.30 -6.01
C GLY A 40 -8.25 -19.32 -5.26
N ARG A 41 -8.90 -19.74 -4.16
CA ARG A 41 -9.77 -18.88 -3.33
C ARG A 41 -9.04 -18.29 -2.13
N LEU A 42 -8.08 -19.02 -1.57
CA LEU A 42 -7.31 -18.55 -0.42
C LEU A 42 -6.18 -17.60 -0.80
N ARG A 43 -5.62 -17.67 -2.01
CA ARG A 43 -4.62 -16.72 -2.53
C ARG A 43 -5.10 -15.27 -2.42
N PRO A 44 -6.26 -14.86 -2.99
CA PRO A 44 -6.73 -13.49 -2.87
C PRO A 44 -7.07 -13.12 -1.42
N LEU A 45 -7.50 -14.09 -0.59
CA LEU A 45 -7.73 -13.83 0.84
C LEU A 45 -6.42 -13.51 1.57
N HIS A 46 -5.36 -14.27 1.34
CA HIS A 46 -4.02 -13.98 1.86
C HIS A 46 -3.55 -12.58 1.42
N THR A 47 -3.64 -12.29 0.12
CA THR A 47 -3.26 -10.99 -0.46
C THR A 47 -4.00 -9.84 0.23
N ASN A 48 -5.33 -9.92 0.31
CA ASN A 48 -6.15 -8.88 0.94
C ASN A 48 -5.86 -8.75 2.45
N THR A 49 -5.60 -9.86 3.13
CA THR A 49 -5.29 -9.86 4.57
C THR A 49 -3.93 -9.22 4.84
N VAL A 50 -2.89 -9.55 4.07
CA VAL A 50 -1.56 -8.97 4.30
C VAL A 50 -1.50 -7.50 3.87
N ILE A 51 -2.08 -7.16 2.72
CA ILE A 51 -1.98 -5.79 2.19
C ILE A 51 -2.98 -4.87 2.89
N PHE A 52 -4.27 -5.15 2.78
CA PHE A 52 -5.30 -4.21 3.24
C PHE A 52 -5.64 -4.38 4.72
N ALA A 53 -5.68 -5.62 5.24
CA ALA A 53 -5.95 -5.81 6.66
C ALA A 53 -4.73 -5.40 7.51
N PHE A 54 -3.58 -6.04 7.33
CA PHE A 54 -2.35 -5.71 8.06
C PHE A 54 -1.80 -4.35 7.63
N GLY A 55 -1.38 -4.20 6.37
CA GLY A 55 -0.78 -2.96 5.87
C GLY A 55 -1.70 -1.76 6.04
N GLY A 56 -2.99 -1.88 5.70
CA GLY A 56 -3.98 -0.81 5.89
C GLY A 56 -4.16 -0.41 7.35
N SER A 57 -4.23 -1.37 8.27
CA SER A 57 -4.31 -1.06 9.71
C SER A 57 -3.05 -0.37 10.23
N VAL A 58 -1.86 -0.74 9.72
CA VAL A 58 -0.60 -0.05 10.03
C VAL A 58 -0.64 1.39 9.52
N LEU A 59 -1.03 1.61 8.26
CA LEU A 59 -1.11 2.93 7.65
C LEU A 59 -2.11 3.84 8.36
N MET A 60 -3.33 3.36 8.65
CA MET A 60 -4.35 4.15 9.34
C MET A 60 -3.91 4.55 10.75
N ALA A 61 -3.39 3.59 11.53
CA ALA A 61 -2.93 3.87 12.88
C ALA A 61 -1.73 4.83 12.90
N SER A 62 -0.76 4.61 12.01
CA SER A 62 0.45 5.43 11.93
C SER A 62 0.13 6.84 11.43
N ALA A 63 -0.65 7.00 10.37
CA ALA A 63 -1.03 8.31 9.85
C ALA A 63 -1.78 9.15 10.89
N PHE A 64 -2.79 8.58 11.57
CA PHE A 64 -3.52 9.30 12.61
C PHE A 64 -2.63 9.68 13.81
N TYR A 65 -1.67 8.85 14.17
CA TYR A 65 -0.69 9.19 15.20
C TYR A 65 0.25 10.32 14.73
N ILE A 66 0.82 10.18 13.53
CA ILE A 66 1.82 11.08 12.96
C ILE A 66 1.22 12.46 12.69
N VAL A 67 0.03 12.54 12.09
CA VAL A 67 -0.59 13.82 11.74
C VAL A 67 -0.89 14.66 12.98
N GLN A 68 -1.34 14.04 14.08
CA GLN A 68 -1.58 14.76 15.34
C GLN A 68 -0.29 15.33 15.92
N ARG A 69 0.79 14.53 15.95
CA ARG A 69 2.05 14.93 16.58
C ARG A 69 2.83 15.93 15.74
N THR A 70 2.84 15.77 14.43
CA THR A 70 3.56 16.68 13.52
C THR A 70 2.85 18.02 13.39
N ASN A 71 1.53 18.09 13.57
CA ASN A 71 0.75 19.33 13.55
C ASN A 71 0.42 19.88 14.95
N GLN A 72 0.81 19.17 16.01
CA GLN A 72 0.54 19.51 17.42
C GLN A 72 -0.93 19.81 17.73
N THR A 73 -1.84 19.04 17.11
CA THR A 73 -3.28 19.18 17.30
C THR A 73 -3.93 17.82 17.45
N ARG A 74 -5.11 17.78 18.08
CA ARG A 74 -5.92 16.56 18.14
C ARG A 74 -6.50 16.26 16.77
N LEU A 75 -6.91 15.00 16.53
CA LEU A 75 -7.67 14.66 15.33
C LEU A 75 -8.91 15.55 15.24
N TRP A 76 -9.24 15.96 14.01
CA TRP A 76 -10.38 16.82 13.75
C TRP A 76 -11.70 16.19 14.20
N SER A 77 -11.92 14.90 13.90
CA SER A 77 -13.11 14.17 14.35
C SER A 77 -12.78 12.75 14.83
N ASN A 78 -12.96 12.53 16.14
CA ASN A 78 -12.86 11.18 16.73
C ASN A 78 -13.96 10.25 16.23
N LYS A 79 -15.17 10.77 15.97
CA LYS A 79 -16.28 9.96 15.44
C LYS A 79 -15.94 9.39 14.06
N MET A 80 -15.32 10.20 13.20
CA MET A 80 -14.86 9.74 11.89
C MET A 80 -13.70 8.76 11.99
N ALA A 81 -12.76 8.96 12.92
CA ALA A 81 -11.68 8.00 13.15
C ALA A 81 -12.24 6.64 13.61
N TRP A 82 -13.24 6.64 14.49
CA TRP A 82 -13.96 5.41 14.90
C TRP A 82 -14.73 4.79 13.74
N PHE A 83 -15.42 5.59 12.92
CA PHE A 83 -16.08 5.09 11.72
C PHE A 83 -15.06 4.38 10.81
N THR A 84 -13.95 5.05 10.45
CA THR A 84 -12.88 4.46 9.64
C THR A 84 -12.38 3.14 10.21
N LEU A 85 -12.18 3.05 11.53
CA LEU A 85 -11.77 1.79 12.16
C LEU A 85 -12.82 0.69 11.96
N TRP A 86 -14.08 0.95 12.28
CA TRP A 86 -15.13 -0.06 12.21
C TRP A 86 -15.48 -0.45 10.78
N SER A 87 -15.57 0.52 9.86
CA SER A 87 -15.81 0.26 8.44
C SER A 87 -14.67 -0.52 7.81
N TRP A 88 -13.41 -0.23 8.15
CA TRP A 88 -12.27 -1.00 7.65
C TRP A 88 -12.26 -2.44 8.15
N ASN A 89 -12.57 -2.66 9.44
CA ASN A 89 -12.70 -4.02 9.96
C ASN A 89 -13.89 -4.76 9.35
N ALA A 90 -15.00 -4.07 9.07
CA ALA A 90 -16.13 -4.66 8.35
C ALA A 90 -15.73 -5.10 6.93
N VAL A 91 -14.96 -4.30 6.19
CA VAL A 91 -14.40 -4.68 4.88
C VAL A 91 -13.57 -5.96 4.98
N ILE A 92 -12.70 -6.06 6.00
CA ILE A 92 -11.82 -7.22 6.18
C ILE A 92 -12.64 -8.48 6.52
N VAL A 93 -13.63 -8.36 7.41
CA VAL A 93 -14.55 -9.46 7.73
C VAL A 93 -15.31 -9.91 6.49
N LEU A 94 -15.78 -8.96 5.67
CA LEU A 94 -16.43 -9.27 4.40
C LEU A 94 -15.48 -10.00 3.46
N ALA A 95 -14.22 -9.59 3.33
CA ALA A 95 -13.21 -10.30 2.53
C ALA A 95 -13.00 -11.75 2.99
N VAL A 96 -12.91 -11.98 4.31
CA VAL A 96 -12.79 -13.32 4.91
C VAL A 96 -13.98 -14.22 4.59
N ILE A 97 -15.17 -13.64 4.43
CA ILE A 97 -16.38 -14.38 4.08
C ILE A 97 -16.48 -14.58 2.56
N THR A 98 -16.35 -13.51 1.77
CA THR A 98 -16.72 -13.53 0.35
C THR A 98 -15.67 -14.21 -0.53
N LEU A 99 -14.38 -14.06 -0.22
CA LEU A 99 -13.32 -14.62 -1.06
C LEU A 99 -13.29 -16.16 -1.03
N PRO A 100 -13.37 -16.85 0.14
CA PRO A 100 -13.52 -18.31 0.17
C PRO A 100 -14.82 -18.81 -0.48
N LEU A 101 -15.88 -18.00 -0.48
CA LEU A 101 -17.13 -18.33 -1.20
C LEU A 101 -16.98 -18.23 -2.73
N GLY A 102 -15.86 -17.70 -3.24
CA GLY A 102 -15.59 -17.54 -4.66
C GLY A 102 -16.19 -16.27 -5.27
N LEU A 103 -16.62 -15.32 -4.43
CA LEU A 103 -17.18 -14.05 -4.86
C LEU A 103 -16.03 -13.08 -5.14
N THR A 104 -15.65 -12.97 -6.41
CA THR A 104 -14.54 -12.13 -6.82
C THR A 104 -14.70 -11.50 -8.20
N GLN A 105 -14.15 -10.29 -8.35
CA GLN A 105 -13.97 -9.61 -9.63
C GLN A 105 -12.84 -10.18 -10.48
N SER A 106 -12.01 -11.09 -9.94
CA SER A 106 -10.81 -11.65 -10.59
C SER A 106 -9.70 -10.65 -10.95
N LYS A 107 -9.81 -9.41 -10.44
CA LYS A 107 -8.81 -8.34 -10.57
C LYS A 107 -7.85 -8.38 -9.37
N GLU A 108 -6.55 -8.56 -9.60
CA GLU A 108 -5.57 -8.62 -8.50
C GLU A 108 -5.59 -7.33 -7.65
N TYR A 109 -5.55 -7.49 -6.33
CA TYR A 109 -5.67 -6.42 -5.34
C TYR A 109 -6.99 -5.63 -5.39
N ALA A 110 -7.95 -6.04 -6.23
CA ALA A 110 -9.29 -5.46 -6.37
C ALA A 110 -10.33 -6.59 -6.47
N GLU A 111 -10.13 -7.66 -5.69
CA GLU A 111 -10.90 -8.89 -5.84
C GLU A 111 -12.31 -8.78 -5.28
N LEU A 112 -12.56 -7.87 -4.34
CA LEU A 112 -13.82 -7.75 -3.61
C LEU A 112 -14.93 -7.20 -4.51
N GLU A 113 -16.14 -7.70 -4.37
CA GLU A 113 -17.27 -7.31 -5.22
C GLU A 113 -17.82 -5.91 -4.88
N TRP A 114 -18.56 -5.33 -5.83
CA TRP A 114 -18.94 -3.91 -5.85
C TRP A 114 -19.58 -3.32 -4.56
N PRO A 115 -20.36 -4.05 -3.72
CA PRO A 115 -20.86 -3.45 -2.48
C PRO A 115 -19.73 -3.16 -1.49
N ILE A 116 -18.70 -4.00 -1.49
CA ILE A 116 -17.53 -3.86 -0.63
C ILE A 116 -16.65 -2.71 -1.15
N ASP A 117 -16.55 -2.52 -2.46
CA ASP A 117 -15.84 -1.39 -3.07
C ASP A 117 -16.43 -0.04 -2.67
N ILE A 118 -17.76 0.04 -2.57
CA ILE A 118 -18.45 1.24 -2.09
C ILE A 118 -18.12 1.47 -0.61
N LEU A 119 -18.16 0.43 0.21
CA LEU A 119 -17.79 0.54 1.63
C LEU A 119 -16.34 0.98 1.82
N ILE A 120 -15.42 0.44 1.02
CA ILE A 120 -14.01 0.85 0.97
C ILE A 120 -13.93 2.34 0.64
N THR A 121 -14.62 2.78 -0.41
CA THR A 121 -14.62 4.19 -0.84
C THR A 121 -15.12 5.12 0.28
N LEU A 122 -16.22 4.77 0.93
CA LEU A 122 -16.77 5.55 2.05
C LEU A 122 -15.81 5.59 3.25
N SER A 123 -15.23 4.46 3.61
CA SER A 123 -14.22 4.34 4.69
C SER A 123 -13.00 5.21 4.39
N TRP A 124 -12.52 5.15 3.15
CA TRP A 124 -11.28 5.79 2.71
C TRP A 124 -11.44 7.30 2.52
N VAL A 125 -12.56 7.77 1.96
CA VAL A 125 -12.87 9.21 1.86
C VAL A 125 -13.06 9.81 3.26
N THR A 126 -13.70 9.10 4.18
CA THR A 126 -13.83 9.54 5.58
C THR A 126 -12.45 9.67 6.23
N TYR A 127 -11.58 8.68 6.00
CA TYR A 127 -10.20 8.69 6.47
C TYR A 127 -9.40 9.88 5.93
N LEU A 128 -9.41 10.08 4.61
CA LEU A 128 -8.72 11.18 3.92
C LEU A 128 -9.23 12.54 4.40
N TYR A 129 -10.54 12.72 4.47
CA TYR A 129 -11.14 13.99 4.90
C TYR A 129 -10.74 14.32 6.35
N ASN A 130 -10.80 13.35 7.28
CA ASN A 130 -10.38 13.57 8.66
C ASN A 130 -8.87 13.92 8.75
N PHE A 131 -8.03 13.28 7.93
CA PHE A 131 -6.60 13.56 7.86
C PHE A 131 -6.32 14.99 7.36
N ILE A 132 -6.93 15.41 6.24
CA ILE A 132 -6.80 16.77 5.69
C ILE A 132 -7.30 17.79 6.70
N MET A 133 -8.47 17.57 7.30
CA MET A 133 -9.04 18.51 8.26
C MET A 133 -8.16 18.64 9.51
N THR A 134 -7.51 17.55 9.95
CA THR A 134 -6.55 17.60 11.07
C THR A 134 -5.34 18.49 10.72
N ILE A 135 -4.84 18.44 9.49
CA ILE A 135 -3.78 19.35 9.01
C ILE A 135 -4.29 20.80 8.92
N HIS A 136 -5.55 20.97 8.49
CA HIS A 136 -6.16 22.29 8.30
C HIS A 136 -6.32 23.06 9.61
N ILE A 137 -6.75 22.40 10.69
CA ILE A 137 -6.98 23.02 12.00
C ILE A 137 -5.70 23.29 12.81
N ARG A 138 -4.53 22.95 12.27
CA ARG A 138 -3.26 23.21 12.97
C ARG A 138 -3.07 24.71 13.18
N ASP A 139 -2.47 25.06 14.31
CA ASP A 139 -2.05 26.44 14.57
C ASP A 139 -0.85 26.78 13.68
N ARG A 140 -1.09 27.56 12.62
CA ARG A 140 -0.08 27.94 11.63
C ARG A 140 1.01 28.86 12.20
N ASN A 141 0.76 29.51 13.33
CA ASN A 141 1.78 30.31 14.01
C ASN A 141 2.80 29.41 14.73
N LYS A 142 2.37 28.24 15.23
CA LYS A 142 3.24 27.25 15.89
C LYS A 142 3.89 26.28 14.90
N VAL A 143 3.11 25.80 13.93
CA VAL A 143 3.53 24.82 12.92
C VAL A 143 3.22 25.37 11.53
N PRO A 144 4.04 26.30 11.01
CA PRO A 144 3.77 26.95 9.72
C PRO A 144 3.84 25.95 8.55
N HIS A 145 4.78 25.02 8.61
CA HIS A 145 5.03 24.05 7.55
C HIS A 145 4.40 22.68 7.84
N VAL A 146 3.89 22.04 6.80
CA VAL A 146 3.44 20.64 6.88
C VAL A 146 4.64 19.73 6.75
N TYR A 147 4.83 18.83 7.72
CA TYR A 147 5.94 17.89 7.71
C TYR A 147 5.88 16.90 6.53
N VAL A 148 7.04 16.50 6.00
CA VAL A 148 7.16 15.66 4.79
C VAL A 148 6.40 14.33 4.91
N ALA A 149 6.36 13.73 6.10
CA ALA A 149 5.57 12.51 6.32
C ALA A 149 4.11 12.68 5.90
N ASN A 150 3.52 13.85 6.17
CA ASN A 150 2.13 14.14 5.81
C ASN A 150 1.96 14.38 4.30
N TRP A 151 3.01 14.76 3.57
CA TRP A 151 2.95 14.85 2.10
C TRP A 151 2.76 13.46 1.50
N PHE A 152 3.57 12.50 1.97
CA PHE A 152 3.49 11.09 1.56
C PHE A 152 2.15 10.45 1.92
N PHE A 153 1.66 10.67 3.15
CA PHE A 153 0.33 10.18 3.54
C PHE A 153 -0.79 10.80 2.70
N MET A 154 -0.77 12.11 2.48
CA MET A 154 -1.80 12.79 1.70
C MET A 154 -1.77 12.35 0.23
N GLY A 155 -0.57 12.26 -0.37
CA GLY A 155 -0.38 11.73 -1.72
C GLY A 155 -0.89 10.29 -1.85
N MET A 156 -0.54 9.43 -0.89
CA MET A 156 -1.04 8.06 -0.84
C MET A 156 -2.56 7.99 -0.73
N MET A 157 -3.18 8.69 0.23
CA MET A 157 -4.62 8.63 0.42
C MET A 157 -5.38 9.15 -0.81
N THR A 158 -4.88 10.22 -1.43
CA THR A 158 -5.48 10.83 -2.62
C THR A 158 -5.39 9.89 -3.82
N MET A 159 -4.19 9.37 -4.10
CA MET A 159 -3.98 8.49 -5.24
C MET A 159 -4.71 7.17 -5.07
N VAL A 160 -4.68 6.54 -3.89
CA VAL A 160 -5.44 5.30 -3.63
C VAL A 160 -6.95 5.52 -3.83
N THR A 161 -7.49 6.68 -3.43
CA THR A 161 -8.91 7.00 -3.70
C THR A 161 -9.20 7.00 -5.21
N TYR A 162 -8.36 7.71 -5.98
CA TYR A 162 -8.53 7.83 -7.42
C TYR A 162 -8.38 6.48 -8.13
N LEU A 163 -7.34 5.72 -7.78
CA LEU A 163 -7.02 4.43 -8.36
C LEU A 163 -8.12 3.39 -8.06
N HIS A 164 -8.60 3.34 -6.81
CA HIS A 164 -9.66 2.42 -6.37
C HIS A 164 -10.96 2.68 -7.13
N VAL A 165 -11.38 3.94 -7.19
CA VAL A 165 -12.63 4.31 -7.87
C VAL A 165 -12.57 3.96 -9.35
N VAL A 166 -11.47 4.28 -10.04
CA VAL A 166 -11.37 4.05 -11.49
C VAL A 166 -11.27 2.57 -11.83
N ASN A 167 -10.42 1.79 -11.16
CA ASN A 167 -10.25 0.37 -11.48
C ASN A 167 -11.50 -0.48 -11.17
N ASN A 168 -12.28 -0.06 -10.17
CA ASN A 168 -13.45 -0.81 -9.71
C ASN A 168 -14.75 -0.30 -10.33
N LEU A 169 -14.67 0.57 -11.35
CA LEU A 169 -15.82 0.88 -12.19
C LEU A 169 -16.31 -0.41 -12.86
N SER A 170 -17.50 -0.84 -12.44
CA SER A 170 -18.09 -2.09 -12.90
C SER A 170 -19.61 -1.95 -12.98
N VAL A 171 -20.23 -2.76 -13.82
CA VAL A 171 -21.70 -2.86 -13.94
C VAL A 171 -22.17 -3.98 -13.02
N PRO A 172 -22.94 -3.69 -11.96
CA PRO A 172 -23.53 -4.71 -11.11
C PRO A 172 -24.55 -5.57 -11.88
N VAL A 173 -24.43 -6.89 -11.75
CA VAL A 173 -25.38 -7.87 -12.30
C VAL A 173 -26.19 -8.53 -11.20
N SER A 174 -25.59 -8.71 -10.02
CA SER A 174 -26.27 -9.21 -8.82
C SER A 174 -25.67 -8.59 -7.55
N ALA A 175 -26.19 -8.96 -6.38
CA ALA A 175 -25.71 -8.44 -5.09
C ALA A 175 -24.19 -8.59 -4.90
N PHE A 176 -23.61 -9.71 -5.31
CA PHE A 176 -22.16 -9.97 -5.23
C PHE A 176 -21.61 -10.42 -6.59
N LYS A 177 -22.08 -9.79 -7.67
CA LYS A 177 -21.44 -9.95 -8.98
C LYS A 177 -21.50 -8.67 -9.80
N SER A 178 -20.36 -8.25 -10.33
CA SER A 178 -20.24 -7.21 -11.35
C SER A 178 -19.30 -7.63 -12.49
N TYR A 179 -19.32 -6.85 -13.58
CA TYR A 179 -18.35 -6.93 -14.68
C TYR A 179 -17.65 -5.59 -14.86
N SER A 180 -16.33 -5.60 -15.06
CA SER A 180 -15.52 -4.40 -15.35
C SER A 180 -16.13 -3.61 -16.52
N ILE A 181 -16.11 -2.28 -16.44
CA ILE A 181 -16.50 -1.45 -17.59
C ILE A 181 -15.46 -1.49 -18.72
N PHE A 182 -14.22 -1.92 -18.41
CA PHE A 182 -13.15 -2.06 -19.37
C PHE A 182 -13.05 -3.52 -19.84
N SER A 183 -12.38 -3.74 -20.98
CA SER A 183 -12.09 -5.10 -21.46
C SER A 183 -10.73 -5.19 -22.16
N GLY A 184 -10.23 -6.42 -22.30
CA GLY A 184 -9.01 -6.73 -23.04
C GLY A 184 -7.80 -5.92 -22.57
N VAL A 185 -7.08 -5.33 -23.52
CA VAL A 185 -5.85 -4.57 -23.27
C VAL A 185 -6.08 -3.33 -22.40
N GLN A 186 -7.25 -2.69 -22.52
CA GLN A 186 -7.58 -1.52 -21.70
C GLN A 186 -7.81 -1.93 -20.26
N ASP A 187 -8.54 -3.03 -20.02
CA ASP A 187 -8.74 -3.55 -18.67
C ASP A 187 -7.43 -4.00 -18.04
N ALA A 188 -6.55 -4.64 -18.80
CA ALA A 188 -5.21 -5.00 -18.35
C ALA A 188 -4.37 -3.77 -17.95
N MET A 189 -4.40 -2.71 -18.75
CA MET A 189 -3.66 -1.48 -18.44
C MET A 189 -4.23 -0.77 -17.21
N ILE A 190 -5.56 -0.63 -17.11
CA ILE A 190 -6.20 -0.05 -15.91
C ILE A 190 -5.92 -0.90 -14.67
N GLN A 191 -5.97 -2.24 -14.82
CA GLN A 191 -5.69 -3.19 -13.76
C GLN A 191 -4.28 -3.05 -13.22
N TRP A 192 -3.26 -2.94 -14.07
CA TRP A 192 -1.88 -2.81 -13.61
C TRP A 192 -1.46 -1.38 -13.31
N TRP A 193 -2.15 -0.38 -13.88
CA TRP A 193 -2.10 0.97 -13.37
C TRP A 193 -2.59 1.02 -11.92
N TRP A 194 -3.70 0.35 -11.58
CA TRP A 194 -4.11 0.12 -10.19
C TRP A 194 -3.09 -0.71 -9.42
N GLY A 195 -2.82 -1.94 -9.83
CA GLY A 195 -2.06 -2.92 -9.06
C GLY A 195 -0.66 -2.45 -8.71
N HIS A 196 0.05 -1.85 -9.68
CA HIS A 196 1.35 -1.27 -9.39
C HIS A 196 1.25 -0.10 -8.41
N ASN A 197 0.32 0.81 -8.62
CA ASN A 197 0.18 2.01 -7.80
C ASN A 197 -0.48 1.71 -6.44
N ALA A 198 -1.16 0.57 -6.28
CA ALA A 198 -1.52 0.04 -4.97
C ALA A 198 -0.24 -0.21 -4.18
N VAL A 199 0.74 -0.93 -4.73
CA VAL A 199 2.05 -1.08 -4.07
C VAL A 199 2.78 0.26 -3.97
N GLY A 200 2.83 1.06 -5.03
CA GLY A 200 3.56 2.32 -5.09
C GLY A 200 3.09 3.41 -4.13
N PHE A 201 1.79 3.56 -3.95
CA PHE A 201 1.24 4.55 -3.02
C PHE A 201 0.93 3.93 -1.66
N PHE A 202 0.23 2.80 -1.61
CA PHE A 202 -0.16 2.20 -0.34
C PHE A 202 1.06 1.63 0.40
N LEU A 203 1.86 0.78 -0.25
CA LEU A 203 2.98 0.07 0.38
C LEU A 203 4.32 0.81 0.31
N THR A 204 4.51 1.74 -0.63
CA THR A 204 5.72 2.57 -0.70
C THR A 204 5.47 3.96 -0.12
N ALA A 205 4.64 4.80 -0.75
CA ALA A 205 4.46 6.18 -0.28
C ALA A 205 3.94 6.25 1.16
N GLY A 206 2.93 5.47 1.51
CA GLY A 206 2.39 5.40 2.87
C GLY A 206 3.45 5.01 3.90
N PHE A 207 4.25 3.99 3.61
CA PHE A 207 5.31 3.53 4.50
C PHE A 207 6.52 4.47 4.52
N LEU A 208 6.80 5.22 3.45
CA LEU A 208 7.73 6.34 3.48
C LEU A 208 7.24 7.43 4.44
N GLY A 209 5.93 7.68 4.51
CA GLY A 209 5.34 8.54 5.54
C GLY A 209 5.64 8.07 6.96
N ILE A 210 5.54 6.76 7.21
CA ILE A 210 5.93 6.12 8.49
C ILE A 210 7.43 6.34 8.75
N MET A 211 8.27 6.02 7.77
CA MET A 211 9.72 6.16 7.83
C MET A 211 10.13 7.59 8.20
N TYR A 212 9.56 8.58 7.52
CA TYR A 212 9.86 10.00 7.75
C TYR A 212 9.54 10.47 9.16
N TYR A 213 8.63 9.80 9.87
CA TYR A 213 8.38 10.12 11.27
C TYR A 213 9.23 9.25 12.22
N PHE A 214 9.17 7.93 12.07
CA PHE A 214 9.71 7.02 13.08
C PHE A 214 11.24 6.90 13.04
N VAL A 215 11.88 7.00 11.87
CA VAL A 215 13.35 6.97 11.77
C VAL A 215 14.00 8.12 12.53
N PRO A 216 13.72 9.41 12.21
CA PRO A 216 14.33 10.52 12.94
C PRO A 216 13.88 10.53 14.41
N LYS A 217 12.64 10.11 14.70
CA LYS A 217 12.14 10.08 16.08
C LYS A 217 12.87 9.05 16.94
N GLN A 218 13.10 7.84 16.44
CA GLN A 218 13.79 6.78 17.16
C GLN A 218 15.30 7.06 17.23
N ALA A 219 15.88 7.50 16.12
CA ALA A 219 17.30 7.88 16.05
C ALA A 219 17.63 9.14 16.87
N GLN A 220 16.62 9.95 17.23
CA GLN A 220 16.79 11.27 17.84
C GLN A 220 17.74 12.16 17.03
N ARG A 221 17.58 12.12 15.71
CA ARG A 221 18.39 12.87 14.74
C ARG A 221 17.50 13.66 13.79
N PRO A 222 17.96 14.83 13.32
CA PRO A 222 17.26 15.52 12.25
C PRO A 222 17.30 14.68 10.97
N ILE A 223 16.29 14.81 10.11
CA ILE A 223 16.30 14.21 8.78
C ILE A 223 17.55 14.70 8.04
N TYR A 224 18.23 13.78 7.35
CA TYR A 224 19.47 14.06 6.65
C TYR A 224 19.36 15.21 5.63
N SER A 225 18.41 15.15 4.69
CA SER A 225 18.28 16.17 3.65
C SER A 225 16.83 16.54 3.32
N TYR A 226 16.46 17.78 3.63
CA TYR A 226 15.17 18.35 3.21
C TYR A 226 15.06 18.50 1.70
N ARG A 227 16.13 18.91 1.01
CA ARG A 227 16.12 19.03 -0.46
C ARG A 227 15.88 17.68 -1.14
N LEU A 228 16.52 16.64 -0.61
CA LEU A 228 16.27 15.27 -1.07
C LEU A 228 14.82 14.88 -0.82
N SER A 229 14.27 15.25 0.35
CA SER A 229 12.85 15.06 0.70
C SER A 229 11.88 15.70 -0.31
N VAL A 230 12.21 16.86 -0.87
CA VAL A 230 11.39 17.52 -1.90
C VAL A 230 11.52 16.81 -3.25
N ILE A 231 12.76 16.61 -3.72
CA ILE A 231 13.02 16.02 -5.04
C ILE A 231 12.45 14.61 -5.14
N HIS A 232 12.77 13.76 -4.15
CA HIS A 232 12.34 12.39 -4.20
C HIS A 232 10.82 12.27 -4.01
N PHE A 233 10.17 13.13 -3.22
CA PHE A 233 8.71 13.11 -3.09
C PHE A 233 8.05 13.38 -4.44
N TRP A 234 8.37 14.50 -5.09
CA TRP A 234 7.70 14.88 -6.34
C TRP A 234 8.03 13.94 -7.49
N ALA A 235 9.30 13.54 -7.63
CA ALA A 235 9.70 12.57 -8.64
C ALA A 235 9.04 11.21 -8.40
N LEU A 236 8.90 10.77 -7.14
CA LEU A 236 8.23 9.51 -6.81
C LEU A 236 6.73 9.58 -7.07
N MET A 237 6.04 10.63 -6.61
CA MET A 237 4.60 10.80 -6.83
C MET A 237 4.24 10.90 -8.32
N PHE A 238 5.06 11.59 -9.11
CA PHE A 238 4.84 11.70 -10.56
C PHE A 238 5.20 10.41 -11.29
N GLY A 239 6.38 9.86 -10.99
CA GLY A 239 6.93 8.72 -11.71
C GLY A 239 6.12 7.44 -11.52
N TYR A 240 5.75 7.10 -10.28
CA TYR A 240 5.06 5.83 -9.95
C TYR A 240 3.81 5.57 -10.79
N VAL A 241 3.07 6.61 -11.16
CA VAL A 241 1.82 6.51 -11.92
C VAL A 241 2.03 5.81 -13.27
N TRP A 242 3.22 5.89 -13.86
CA TRP A 242 3.52 5.35 -15.19
C TRP A 242 3.95 3.88 -15.19
N LEU A 243 4.22 3.28 -14.03
CA LEU A 243 4.92 2.01 -13.96
C LEU A 243 4.02 0.82 -14.23
N GLY A 244 2.69 0.98 -14.27
CA GLY A 244 1.76 -0.14 -14.48
C GLY A 244 2.08 -1.01 -15.71
N ALA A 245 2.54 -0.39 -16.81
CA ALA A 245 2.83 -1.12 -18.05
C ALA A 245 4.00 -2.10 -17.94
N HIS A 246 4.83 -2.03 -16.90
CA HIS A 246 5.91 -2.99 -16.69
C HIS A 246 5.44 -4.41 -16.31
N HIS A 247 4.16 -4.59 -15.97
CA HIS A 247 3.54 -5.88 -15.71
C HIS A 247 3.04 -6.55 -17.00
N LEU A 248 3.12 -5.82 -18.12
CA LEU A 248 2.48 -6.16 -19.39
C LEU A 248 3.50 -6.20 -20.54
N GLN A 249 4.78 -6.46 -20.23
CA GLN A 249 5.80 -6.63 -21.25
C GLN A 249 5.51 -7.90 -22.07
N TYR A 250 5.71 -7.81 -23.40
CA TYR A 250 5.44 -8.90 -24.34
C TYR A 250 4.01 -9.48 -24.27
N THR A 251 3.03 -8.65 -23.88
CA THR A 251 1.61 -8.99 -23.94
C THR A 251 0.94 -8.33 -25.16
N ALA A 252 -0.39 -8.40 -25.25
CA ALA A 252 -1.17 -7.68 -26.27
C ALA A 252 -1.18 -6.14 -26.06
N LEU A 253 -0.61 -5.62 -24.97
CA LEU A 253 -0.46 -4.19 -24.76
C LEU A 253 0.46 -3.59 -25.84
N PRO A 254 0.10 -2.44 -26.45
CA PRO A 254 0.95 -1.80 -27.45
C PRO A 254 2.37 -1.56 -26.96
N ASP A 255 3.34 -1.86 -27.83
CA ASP A 255 4.76 -1.82 -27.49
C ASP A 255 5.24 -0.49 -26.90
N TRP A 256 4.66 0.63 -27.36
CA TRP A 256 5.00 1.96 -26.87
C TRP A 256 4.69 2.13 -25.39
N ALA A 257 3.60 1.54 -24.89
CA ALA A 257 3.20 1.63 -23.49
C ALA A 257 4.15 0.79 -22.62
N GLY A 258 4.48 -0.43 -23.07
CA GLY A 258 5.47 -1.27 -22.39
C GLY A 258 6.87 -0.61 -22.33
N SER A 259 7.30 0.02 -23.42
CA SER A 259 8.57 0.77 -23.46
C SER A 259 8.56 1.97 -22.52
N LEU A 260 7.47 2.74 -22.49
CA LEU A 260 7.31 3.87 -21.56
C LEU A 260 7.37 3.41 -20.11
N GLY A 261 6.65 2.34 -19.77
CA GLY A 261 6.67 1.71 -18.44
C GLY A 261 8.09 1.28 -18.04
N ALA A 262 8.81 0.60 -18.94
CA ALA A 262 10.18 0.15 -18.69
C ALA A 262 11.15 1.33 -18.45
N THR A 263 11.12 2.36 -19.32
CA THR A 263 12.01 3.52 -19.21
C THR A 263 11.79 4.29 -17.91
N ILE A 264 10.53 4.55 -17.55
CA ILE A 264 10.24 5.29 -16.31
C ILE A 264 10.54 4.42 -15.09
N SER A 265 10.28 3.11 -15.13
CA SER A 265 10.65 2.18 -14.06
C SER A 265 12.15 2.21 -13.75
N LEU A 266 13.00 2.21 -14.79
CA LEU A 266 14.45 2.33 -14.62
C LEU A 266 14.85 3.68 -13.99
N ALA A 267 14.24 4.78 -14.45
CA ALA A 267 14.48 6.09 -13.85
C ALA A 267 14.04 6.17 -12.38
N MET A 268 13.05 5.37 -11.98
CA MET A 268 12.49 5.34 -10.63
C MET A 268 13.42 4.77 -9.55
N ILE A 269 14.57 4.18 -9.92
CA ILE A 269 15.62 3.85 -8.96
C ILE A 269 16.02 5.11 -8.18
N ILE A 270 16.22 6.24 -8.88
CA ILE A 270 16.73 7.49 -8.31
C ILE A 270 15.83 8.03 -7.19
N PRO A 271 14.53 8.34 -7.42
CA PRO A 271 13.67 8.85 -6.36
C PRO A 271 13.35 7.81 -5.28
N SER A 272 13.29 6.52 -5.64
CA SER A 272 13.04 5.46 -4.65
C SER A 272 14.20 5.34 -3.67
N TRP A 273 15.44 5.27 -4.17
CA TRP A 273 16.65 5.27 -3.36
C TRP A 273 16.86 6.61 -2.64
N GLY A 274 16.39 7.72 -3.19
CA GLY A 274 16.33 9.00 -2.47
C GLY A 274 15.61 8.87 -1.12
N GLY A 275 14.53 8.10 -1.05
CA GLY A 275 13.84 7.79 0.22
C GLY A 275 14.68 6.92 1.15
N ALA A 276 15.28 5.84 0.62
CA ALA A 276 16.13 4.93 1.39
C ALA A 276 17.33 5.65 1.99
N LEU A 277 18.07 6.40 1.16
CA LEU A 277 19.25 7.16 1.56
C LEU A 277 18.89 8.24 2.57
N ASN A 278 17.78 8.95 2.41
CA ASN A 278 17.40 9.98 3.38
C ASN A 278 17.10 9.37 4.77
N GLY A 279 16.47 8.19 4.81
CA GLY A 279 16.25 7.45 6.05
C GLY A 279 17.54 6.88 6.66
N ILE A 280 18.37 6.20 5.85
CA ILE A 280 19.62 5.57 6.30
C ILE A 280 20.62 6.61 6.78
N LEU A 281 20.84 7.67 6.00
CA LEU A 281 21.82 8.71 6.34
C LEU A 281 21.37 9.58 7.52
N THR A 282 20.09 9.56 7.90
CA THR A 282 19.60 10.19 9.14
C THR A 282 20.23 9.54 10.38
N LEU A 283 20.70 8.29 10.30
CA LEU A 283 21.44 7.63 11.38
C LEU A 283 22.93 7.96 11.40
N SER A 284 23.46 8.77 10.47
CA SER A 284 24.88 9.09 10.43
C SER A 284 25.34 9.68 11.77
N GLY A 285 26.33 9.03 12.38
CA GLY A 285 26.82 9.37 13.73
C GLY A 285 26.02 8.75 14.88
N SER A 286 25.11 7.81 14.63
CA SER A 286 24.36 7.04 15.65
C SER A 286 24.21 5.56 15.30
N TRP A 287 25.13 5.04 14.50
CA TRP A 287 25.17 3.64 14.08
C TRP A 287 25.43 2.67 15.25
N ASP A 288 26.14 3.12 16.27
CA ASP A 288 26.37 2.42 17.53
C ASP A 288 25.06 2.03 18.23
N ARG A 289 24.03 2.88 18.14
CA ARG A 289 22.70 2.60 18.72
C ARG A 289 22.03 1.36 18.13
N LEU A 290 22.41 0.93 16.92
CA LEU A 290 21.91 -0.34 16.37
C LEU A 290 22.35 -1.54 17.21
N ARG A 291 23.32 -1.43 18.13
CA ARG A 291 23.70 -2.53 19.03
C ARG A 291 22.74 -2.74 20.19
N GLU A 292 21.92 -1.75 20.51
CA GLU A 292 21.07 -1.76 21.70
C GLU A 292 19.58 -1.54 21.36
N ASP A 293 19.29 -0.72 20.34
CA ASP A 293 17.94 -0.33 19.96
C ASP A 293 17.40 -1.25 18.84
N TYR A 294 16.64 -2.26 19.23
CA TYR A 294 16.04 -3.21 18.29
C TYR A 294 14.99 -2.56 17.37
N ILE A 295 14.29 -1.51 17.83
CA ILE A 295 13.32 -0.79 16.99
C ILE A 295 14.07 -0.11 15.84
N LEU A 296 15.19 0.53 16.16
CA LEU A 296 16.04 1.16 15.15
C LEU A 296 16.63 0.14 14.17
N ARG A 297 16.97 -1.08 14.63
CA ARG A 297 17.36 -2.19 13.73
C ARG A 297 16.25 -2.51 12.74
N PHE A 298 15.02 -2.68 13.19
CA PHE A 298 13.89 -2.97 12.30
C PHE A 298 13.70 -1.87 11.25
N LEU A 299 13.79 -0.60 11.65
CA LEU A 299 13.65 0.53 10.74
C LEU A 299 14.76 0.56 9.67
N ILE A 300 16.01 0.29 10.05
CA ILE A 300 17.13 0.27 9.10
C ILE A 300 17.09 -0.96 8.19
N MET A 301 16.80 -2.13 8.73
CA MET A 301 16.64 -3.33 7.92
C MET A 301 15.48 -3.17 6.92
N SER A 302 14.38 -2.55 7.34
CA SER A 302 13.27 -2.20 6.44
C SER A 302 13.75 -1.31 5.29
N LEU A 303 14.58 -0.30 5.55
CA LEU A 303 15.13 0.57 4.50
C LEU A 303 16.10 -0.17 3.57
N ALA A 304 16.87 -1.13 4.08
CA ALA A 304 17.75 -1.96 3.27
C ALA A 304 16.96 -2.85 2.30
N PHE A 305 15.93 -3.53 2.78
CA PHE A 305 15.03 -4.32 1.92
C PHE A 305 14.27 -3.45 0.94
N TYR A 306 13.82 -2.26 1.36
CA TYR A 306 13.21 -1.29 0.47
C TYR A 306 14.17 -0.83 -0.63
N ALA A 307 15.43 -0.53 -0.33
CA ALA A 307 16.43 -0.17 -1.34
C ALA A 307 16.72 -1.34 -2.31
N MET A 308 16.81 -2.57 -1.78
CA MET A 308 16.99 -3.78 -2.57
C MET A 308 15.82 -4.00 -3.54
N SER A 309 14.58 -3.98 -3.06
CA SER A 309 13.40 -4.23 -3.90
C SER A 309 13.13 -3.09 -4.88
N THR A 310 13.44 -1.85 -4.51
CA THR A 310 13.35 -0.68 -5.43
C THR A 310 14.53 -0.55 -6.38
N PHE A 311 15.48 -1.48 -6.32
CA PHE A 311 16.45 -1.73 -7.38
C PHE A 311 16.04 -2.93 -8.24
N GLU A 312 15.66 -4.04 -7.61
CA GLU A 312 15.20 -5.27 -8.28
C GLU A 312 13.99 -5.01 -9.19
N GLY A 313 12.97 -4.30 -8.70
CA GLY A 313 11.76 -3.97 -9.47
C GLY A 313 12.08 -3.28 -10.80
N PRO A 314 12.82 -2.16 -10.81
CA PRO A 314 13.29 -1.52 -12.04
C PRO A 314 14.10 -2.41 -12.98
N VAL A 315 14.92 -3.33 -12.45
CA VAL A 315 15.66 -4.30 -13.28
C VAL A 315 14.69 -5.28 -13.95
N MET A 316 13.73 -5.84 -13.21
CA MET A 316 12.70 -6.73 -13.76
C MET A 316 11.69 -6.03 -14.67
N ALA A 317 11.61 -4.69 -14.62
CA ALA A 317 10.77 -3.90 -15.51
C ALA A 317 11.38 -3.74 -16.92
N ALA A 318 12.68 -3.97 -17.06
CA ALA A 318 13.34 -3.97 -18.36
C ALA A 318 12.82 -5.16 -19.19
N LYS A 319 12.39 -4.89 -20.43
CA LYS A 319 11.75 -5.90 -21.30
C LYS A 319 12.52 -7.23 -21.34
N THR A 320 13.84 -7.20 -21.55
CA THR A 320 14.66 -8.43 -21.66
C THR A 320 14.71 -9.29 -20.39
N VAL A 321 14.52 -8.69 -19.20
CA VAL A 321 14.57 -9.40 -17.92
C VAL A 321 13.20 -9.95 -17.53
N ASN A 322 12.15 -9.20 -17.87
CA ASN A 322 10.75 -9.58 -17.63
C ASN A 322 10.36 -10.84 -18.38
#